data_AF-A0A662SFH1-F1
#
_entry.id   AF-A0A662SFH1-F1
#
_cell.length_a   1.000
_cell.length_b   1.000
_cell.length_c   1.000
_cell.angle_alpha   90.00
_cell.angle_beta   90.00
_cell.angle_gamma   90.00
#
_symmetry.space_group_name_H-M   'P 1'
#
loop_
_entity.id
_entity.type
_entity.pdbx_description
1 polymer ?
#
loop_
_entity_poly.entity_id
_entity_poly.type
_entity_poly.pdbx_seq_one_letter_code
_entity_poly.pdbx_strand_id
1 'polypeptide(L)'
;MRYTVRFAHLKKQSPLAVGTKVTRGMRLGEIGNTGQSTSRHLHIDNIEDWIDVHYTLATMEIGGVSPSPRQLNYFIDEELFGGNPFHITAHYCDPKYQYERKKLHYGYDIVLDDVGAWELFWNRTPLGVILVNRNHKYYGNHLCIGYEV
;
A
#
# COMPACT_ATOMS: atom_id res chain seq x y z
N MET A 1 15.47 12.02 -1.93
CA MET A 1 15.40 10.71 -2.62
C MET A 1 13.94 10.40 -2.93
N ARG A 2 13.66 9.73 -4.05
CA ARG A 2 12.30 9.43 -4.53
C ARG A 2 11.85 8.05 -4.11
N TYR A 3 10.57 7.91 -3.81
CA TYR A 3 9.94 6.65 -3.43
C TYR A 3 8.50 6.57 -3.95
N THR A 4 7.99 5.36 -4.06
CA THR A 4 6.60 5.06 -4.40
C THR A 4 6.01 4.09 -3.39
N VAL A 5 4.97 4.50 -2.69
CA VAL A 5 4.15 3.59 -1.86
C VAL A 5 2.94 3.12 -2.64
N ARG A 6 2.58 1.84 -2.51
CA ARG A 6 1.34 1.28 -3.05
C ARG A 6 0.40 0.89 -1.94
N PHE A 7 -0.87 1.26 -2.10
CA PHE A 7 -2.00 0.80 -1.30
C PHE A 7 -2.91 -0.05 -2.18
N ALA A 8 -3.01 -1.34 -1.92
CA ALA A 8 -3.77 -2.29 -2.74
C ALA A 8 -5.04 -2.80 -2.04
N HIS A 9 -5.84 -3.56 -2.78
CA HIS A 9 -7.10 -4.17 -2.34
C HIS A 9 -8.18 -3.18 -1.90
N LEU A 10 -8.12 -1.92 -2.35
CA LEU A 10 -9.10 -0.90 -1.99
C LEU A 10 -10.51 -1.28 -2.46
N LYS A 11 -11.53 -0.87 -1.69
CA LYS A 11 -12.94 -1.19 -1.98
C LYS A 11 -13.39 -0.65 -3.34
N LYS A 12 -12.86 0.50 -3.73
CA LYS A 12 -13.07 1.18 -5.01
C LYS A 12 -11.82 1.97 -5.38
N GLN A 13 -11.69 2.39 -6.63
CA GLN A 13 -10.65 3.34 -7.03
C GLN A 13 -10.75 4.60 -6.17
N SER A 14 -9.60 5.20 -5.87
CA SER A 14 -9.56 6.47 -5.14
C SER A 14 -10.36 7.53 -5.91
N PRO A 15 -11.10 8.43 -5.24
CA PRO A 15 -11.71 9.57 -5.91
C PRO A 15 -10.68 10.59 -6.42
N LEU A 16 -9.41 10.47 -6.01
CA LEU A 16 -8.33 11.37 -6.41
C LEU A 16 -7.77 10.98 -7.79
N ALA A 17 -7.65 11.95 -8.69
CA ALA A 17 -7.09 11.72 -10.01
C ALA A 17 -5.57 11.54 -9.97
N VAL A 18 -5.01 10.85 -10.97
CA VAL A 18 -3.55 10.83 -11.21
C VAL A 18 -3.04 12.26 -11.37
N GLY A 19 -1.88 12.56 -10.77
CA GLY A 19 -1.31 13.91 -10.69
C GLY A 19 -1.78 14.73 -9.49
N THR A 20 -2.79 14.26 -8.74
CA THR A 20 -3.25 14.95 -7.53
C THR A 20 -2.14 14.96 -6.47
N LYS A 21 -1.89 16.14 -5.90
CA LYS A 21 -1.03 16.31 -4.74
C LYS A 21 -1.78 15.95 -3.46
N VAL A 22 -1.20 15.11 -2.62
CA VAL A 22 -1.77 14.70 -1.33
C VAL A 22 -0.92 15.24 -0.17
N THR A 23 -1.61 15.72 0.86
CA THR A 23 -1.01 16.27 2.08
C THR A 23 -1.44 15.45 3.29
N ARG A 24 -0.71 15.56 4.41
CA ARG A 24 -0.99 14.79 5.62
C ARG A 24 -2.45 14.94 6.06
N GLY A 25 -3.08 13.83 6.46
CA GLY A 25 -4.50 13.75 6.83
C GLY A 25 -5.47 13.70 5.65
N MET A 26 -5.01 13.82 4.41
CA MET A 26 -5.90 13.71 3.24
C MET A 26 -6.38 12.27 3.07
N ARG A 27 -7.71 12.11 2.94
CA ARG A 27 -8.33 10.80 2.72
C ARG A 27 -8.01 10.29 1.31
N LEU A 28 -7.45 9.09 1.25
CA LEU A 28 -7.03 8.41 0.03
C LEU A 28 -8.11 7.45 -0.49
N GLY A 29 -8.86 6.82 0.40
CA GLY A 29 -9.89 5.84 0.01
C GLY A 29 -10.41 5.01 1.17
N GLU A 30 -10.94 3.83 0.83
CA GLU A 30 -11.45 2.85 1.79
C GLU A 30 -10.84 1.48 1.47
N ILE A 31 -10.27 0.83 2.48
CA ILE A 31 -9.71 -0.53 2.41
C ILE A 31 -10.86 -1.52 2.16
N GLY A 32 -10.65 -2.44 1.22
CA GLY A 32 -11.63 -3.43 0.80
C GLY A 32 -11.01 -4.81 0.67
N ASN A 33 -11.49 -5.56 -0.33
CA ASN A 33 -11.08 -6.94 -0.61
C ASN A 33 -11.03 -7.19 -2.14
N THR A 34 -10.60 -6.19 -2.93
CA THR A 34 -10.61 -6.33 -4.40
C THR A 34 -9.34 -6.98 -4.93
N GLY A 35 -9.39 -7.58 -6.12
CA GLY A 35 -8.26 -8.31 -6.69
C GLY A 35 -8.14 -9.73 -6.13
N GLN A 36 -6.91 -10.24 -6.05
CA GLN A 36 -6.64 -11.56 -5.50
C GLN A 36 -6.48 -11.46 -3.98
N SER A 37 -7.61 -11.35 -3.28
CA SER A 37 -7.66 -11.22 -1.83
C SER A 37 -8.76 -12.12 -1.26
N THR A 38 -8.49 -12.75 -0.11
CA THR A 38 -9.42 -13.70 0.54
C THR A 38 -10.34 -13.02 1.54
N SER A 39 -9.93 -11.89 2.11
CA SER A 39 -10.65 -11.14 3.13
C SER A 39 -10.25 -9.67 3.09
N ARG A 40 -11.04 -8.82 3.75
CA ARG A 40 -10.76 -7.38 3.83
C ARG A 40 -9.41 -7.13 4.51
N HIS A 41 -8.47 -6.53 3.79
CA HIS A 41 -7.15 -6.14 4.30
C HIS A 41 -6.50 -5.09 3.38
N LEU A 42 -5.55 -4.33 3.92
CA LEU A 42 -4.66 -3.47 3.15
C LEU A 42 -3.38 -4.24 2.88
N HIS A 43 -3.02 -4.40 1.61
CA HIS A 43 -1.65 -4.71 1.23
C HIS A 43 -0.92 -3.40 0.94
N ILE A 44 0.19 -3.15 1.64
CA ILE A 44 1.02 -1.96 1.47
C ILE A 44 2.48 -2.34 1.26
N ASP A 45 3.10 -1.74 0.25
CA ASP A 45 4.51 -1.90 -0.06
C ASP A 45 5.11 -0.57 -0.51
N ASN A 46 6.45 -0.51 -0.50
CA ASN A 46 7.18 0.71 -0.81
C ASN A 46 8.48 0.39 -1.54
N ILE A 47 8.77 1.17 -2.57
CA ILE A 47 9.93 0.99 -3.44
C ILE A 47 10.64 2.32 -3.67
N GLU A 48 11.92 2.23 -4.05
CA GLU A 48 12.72 3.36 -4.49
C GLU A 48 12.29 3.85 -5.88
N ASP A 49 12.51 5.14 -6.08
CA ASP A 49 12.12 5.93 -7.26
C ASP A 49 10.61 6.11 -7.45
N TRP A 50 10.25 6.96 -8.41
CA TRP A 50 8.88 7.15 -8.86
C TRP A 50 8.53 6.14 -9.93
N ILE A 51 7.65 5.22 -9.59
CA ILE A 51 7.21 4.14 -10.47
C ILE A 51 5.72 4.32 -10.77
N ASP A 52 5.41 4.76 -11.99
CA ASP A 52 4.06 4.92 -12.53
C ASP A 52 3.61 3.71 -13.37
N VAL A 53 4.51 2.76 -13.60
CA VAL A 53 4.23 1.50 -14.28
C VAL A 53 3.80 0.40 -13.31
N HIS A 54 3.27 -0.69 -13.86
CA HIS A 54 2.88 -1.84 -13.04
C HIS A 54 4.13 -2.60 -12.57
N TYR A 55 4.16 -2.97 -11.29
CA TYR A 55 5.13 -3.89 -10.71
C TYR A 55 4.45 -4.89 -9.78
N THR A 56 5.10 -6.03 -9.55
CA THR A 56 4.60 -7.09 -8.66
C THR A 56 5.63 -7.45 -7.60
N LEU A 57 5.22 -8.23 -6.59
CA LEU A 57 6.16 -8.83 -5.64
C LEU A 57 7.22 -9.69 -6.36
N ALA A 58 6.84 -10.40 -7.43
CA ALA A 58 7.79 -11.15 -8.24
C ALA A 58 8.80 -10.23 -8.96
N THR A 59 8.37 -9.03 -9.37
CA THR A 59 9.25 -8.01 -9.96
C THR A 59 10.29 -7.53 -8.95
N MET A 60 9.89 -7.35 -7.69
CA MET A 60 10.80 -7.02 -6.59
C MET A 60 11.80 -8.15 -6.34
N GLU A 61 11.32 -9.40 -6.34
CA GLU A 61 12.14 -10.59 -6.06
C GLU A 61 13.27 -10.78 -7.07
N ILE A 62 13.03 -10.49 -8.34
CA ILE A 62 14.05 -10.57 -9.40
C ILE A 62 14.88 -9.28 -9.55
N GLY A 63 14.69 -8.28 -8.68
CA GLY A 63 15.43 -7.02 -8.69
C GLY A 63 15.01 -6.02 -9.76
N GLY A 64 13.78 -6.13 -10.30
CA GLY A 64 13.26 -5.19 -11.30
C GLY A 64 12.85 -3.83 -10.73
N VAL A 65 12.56 -3.76 -9.43
CA VAL A 65 12.40 -2.53 -8.64
C VAL A 65 12.99 -2.76 -7.25
N SER A 66 13.46 -1.72 -6.58
CA SER A 66 14.13 -1.82 -5.28
C SER A 66 13.15 -1.59 -4.12
N PRO A 67 12.82 -2.60 -3.29
CA PRO A 67 11.99 -2.39 -2.10
C PRO A 67 12.68 -1.53 -1.04
N SER A 68 11.91 -0.70 -0.34
CA SER A 68 12.40 0.14 0.75
C SER A 68 11.66 -0.14 2.06
N PRO A 69 12.04 -1.20 2.81
CA PRO A 69 11.37 -1.57 4.07
C PRO A 69 11.47 -0.47 5.12
N ARG A 70 12.58 0.27 5.16
CA ARG A 70 12.74 1.41 6.08
C ARG A 70 11.69 2.48 5.81
N GLN A 71 11.45 2.82 4.54
CA GLN A 71 10.44 3.82 4.19
C GLN A 71 9.03 3.29 4.41
N LEU A 72 8.78 2.01 4.11
CA LEU A 72 7.51 1.35 4.38
C LEU A 72 7.13 1.44 5.86
N ASN A 73 8.07 1.18 6.77
CA ASN A 73 7.81 1.22 8.22
C ASN A 73 7.29 2.57 8.71
N TYR A 74 7.68 3.67 8.07
CA TYR A 74 7.18 4.98 8.45
C TYR A 74 5.70 5.23 8.08
N PHE A 75 5.09 4.38 7.25
CA PHE A 75 3.65 4.46 6.97
C PHE A 75 2.82 3.74 8.03
N ILE A 76 3.41 2.85 8.83
CA ILE A 76 2.63 1.95 9.68
C ILE A 76 2.40 2.61 11.04
N ASP A 77 1.35 3.43 11.11
CA ASP A 77 0.87 4.07 12.33
C ASP A 77 -0.65 4.29 12.29
N GLU A 78 -1.23 4.73 13.41
CA GLU A 78 -2.68 4.96 13.53
C GLU A 78 -3.18 6.08 12.61
N GLU A 79 -2.35 7.06 12.24
CA GLU A 79 -2.76 8.16 11.36
C GLU A 79 -3.10 7.67 9.95
N LEU A 80 -2.41 6.62 9.47
CA LEU A 80 -2.76 5.96 8.20
C LEU A 80 -4.22 5.46 8.20
N PHE A 81 -4.73 5.11 9.38
CA PHE A 81 -6.03 4.50 9.61
C PHE A 81 -7.02 5.43 10.32
N GLY A 82 -6.72 6.74 10.39
CA GLY A 82 -7.62 7.72 11.01
C GLY A 82 -7.80 7.54 12.52
N GLY A 83 -6.79 7.01 13.21
CA GLY A 83 -6.83 6.73 14.66
C GLY A 83 -7.39 5.34 15.02
N ASN A 84 -7.74 4.51 14.03
CA ASN A 84 -8.27 3.18 14.31
C ASN A 84 -7.15 2.17 14.64
N PRO A 85 -7.34 1.31 15.65
CA PRO A 85 -6.43 0.19 15.91
C PRO A 85 -6.31 -0.75 14.71
N PHE A 86 -5.11 -1.30 14.54
CA PHE A 86 -4.79 -2.22 13.45
C PHE A 86 -3.83 -3.31 13.90
N HIS A 87 -3.79 -4.39 13.14
CA HIS A 87 -2.83 -5.47 13.32
C HIS A 87 -2.25 -5.92 11.97
N ILE A 88 -0.96 -6.22 11.98
CA ILE A 88 -0.25 -6.77 10.82
C ILE A 88 -0.47 -8.29 10.81
N THR A 89 -1.02 -8.81 9.71
CA THR A 89 -1.31 -10.25 9.54
C THR A 89 -0.27 -10.97 8.68
N ALA A 90 0.47 -10.25 7.84
CA ALA A 90 1.66 -10.73 7.17
C ALA A 90 2.75 -9.66 7.21
N HIS A 91 3.89 -10.00 7.79
CA HIS A 91 5.02 -9.09 7.90
C HIS A 91 5.84 -9.04 6.60
N TYR A 92 6.71 -8.02 6.51
CA TYR A 92 7.70 -7.93 5.44
C TYR A 92 8.65 -9.13 5.50
N CYS A 93 8.81 -9.83 4.37
CA CYS A 93 9.55 -11.09 4.24
C CYS A 93 9.13 -12.16 5.28
N ASP A 94 7.84 -12.24 5.59
CA ASP A 94 7.30 -13.22 6.54
C ASP A 94 7.64 -14.68 6.13
N PRO A 95 8.36 -15.45 6.96
CA PRO A 95 8.70 -16.84 6.68
C PRO A 95 7.49 -17.75 6.48
N LYS A 96 6.39 -17.52 7.22
CA LYS A 96 5.15 -18.27 7.08
C LYS A 96 4.53 -18.00 5.71
N TYR A 97 4.48 -16.73 5.30
CA TYR A 97 4.00 -16.36 3.97
C TYR A 97 4.85 -17.03 2.89
N GLN A 98 6.17 -17.02 3.02
CA GLN A 98 7.07 -17.69 2.08
C GLN A 98 6.82 -19.21 2.04
N TYR A 99 6.64 -19.85 3.20
CA TYR A 99 6.37 -21.27 3.28
C TYR A 99 5.04 -21.65 2.61
N GLU A 100 3.97 -20.90 2.88
CA GLU A 100 2.61 -21.20 2.41
C GLU A 100 2.37 -20.79 0.96
N ARG A 101 2.91 -19.63 0.54
CA ARG A 101 2.66 -19.02 -0.78
C ARG A 101 3.81 -19.21 -1.77
N LYS A 102 4.96 -19.72 -1.32
CA LYS A 102 6.18 -19.92 -2.12
C LYS A 102 6.69 -18.62 -2.77
N LYS A 103 6.54 -17.49 -2.07
CA LYS A 103 6.90 -16.13 -2.53
C LYS A 103 7.38 -15.28 -1.37
N LEU A 104 8.33 -14.38 -1.61
CA LEU A 104 8.69 -13.37 -0.63
C LEU A 104 7.63 -12.26 -0.56
N HIS A 105 7.28 -11.88 0.66
CA HIS A 105 6.27 -10.85 0.91
C HIS A 105 6.92 -9.49 1.11
N TYR A 106 7.14 -8.74 0.02
CA TYR A 106 7.76 -7.41 0.07
C TYR A 106 6.78 -6.29 0.47
N GLY A 107 5.94 -6.55 1.47
CA GLY A 107 4.93 -5.61 1.96
C GLY A 107 4.39 -6.01 3.33
N TYR A 108 3.37 -5.30 3.77
CA TYR A 108 2.56 -5.65 4.93
C TYR A 108 1.12 -5.91 4.50
N ASP A 109 0.53 -6.96 5.06
CA ASP A 109 -0.92 -7.14 5.04
C ASP A 109 -1.48 -6.71 6.39
N ILE A 110 -2.43 -5.78 6.38
CA ILE A 110 -2.92 -5.08 7.57
C ILE A 110 -4.44 -5.16 7.64
N VAL A 111 -4.94 -5.45 8.82
CA VAL A 111 -6.37 -5.59 9.14
C VAL A 111 -6.67 -4.59 10.25
N LEU A 112 -7.79 -3.87 10.14
CA LEU A 112 -8.27 -3.00 11.20
C LEU A 112 -9.21 -3.79 12.11
N ASP A 113 -9.23 -3.42 13.38
CA ASP A 113 -10.23 -3.98 14.30
C ASP A 113 -11.64 -3.52 13.88
N ASP A 114 -12.69 -4.18 14.38
CA ASP A 114 -14.07 -4.15 13.87
C ASP A 114 -14.72 -2.74 13.81
N VAL A 115 -14.30 -1.94 12.83
CA VAL A 115 -14.74 -0.58 12.57
C VAL A 115 -15.58 -0.53 11.29
N GLY A 116 -16.60 0.32 11.28
CA GLY A 116 -17.59 0.35 10.18
C GLY A 116 -16.95 0.59 8.80
N ALA A 117 -16.17 1.66 8.67
CA ALA A 117 -15.45 1.99 7.44
C ALA A 117 -13.94 1.97 7.70
N TRP A 118 -13.20 1.19 6.91
CA TRP A 118 -11.75 1.15 6.98
C TRP A 118 -11.18 2.22 6.08
N GLU A 119 -11.17 3.45 6.58
CA GLU A 119 -10.67 4.59 5.84
C GLU A 119 -9.14 4.59 5.79
N LEU A 120 -8.61 5.13 4.70
CA LEU A 120 -7.18 5.21 4.45
C LEU A 120 -6.78 6.66 4.23
N PHE A 121 -5.73 7.12 4.90
CA PHE A 121 -5.27 8.51 4.88
C PHE A 121 -3.78 8.61 4.52
N TRP A 122 -3.38 9.75 3.96
CA TRP A 122 -1.95 10.05 3.81
C TRP A 122 -1.39 10.50 5.16
N ASN A 123 -0.52 9.70 5.77
CA ASN A 123 0.07 9.98 7.09
C ASN A 123 1.49 10.58 7.03
N ARG A 124 2.00 10.88 5.83
CA ARG A 124 3.36 11.39 5.68
C ARG A 124 3.38 12.92 5.66
N THR A 125 4.43 13.49 6.23
CA THR A 125 4.69 14.94 6.16
C THR A 125 5.10 15.40 4.76
N PRO A 126 5.96 14.68 4.01
CA PRO A 126 6.20 14.98 2.61
C PRO A 126 4.93 15.02 1.77
N LEU A 127 4.94 15.91 0.79
CA LEU A 127 3.92 15.98 -0.24
C LEU A 127 3.96 14.70 -1.08
N GLY A 128 2.83 14.02 -1.22
CA GLY A 128 2.68 12.91 -2.16
C GLY A 128 2.06 13.37 -3.49
N VAL A 129 2.28 12.59 -4.55
CA VAL A 129 1.65 12.77 -5.86
C VAL A 129 1.08 11.43 -6.31
N ILE A 130 -0.21 11.38 -6.66
CA ILE A 130 -0.82 10.16 -7.19
C ILE A 130 -0.18 9.84 -8.55
N LEU A 131 0.55 8.73 -8.63
CA LEU A 131 1.16 8.23 -9.86
C LEU A 131 0.24 7.25 -10.59
N VAL A 132 -0.46 6.40 -9.83
CA VAL A 132 -1.33 5.36 -10.36
C VAL A 132 -2.61 5.30 -9.55
N ASN A 133 -3.77 5.26 -10.23
CA ASN A 133 -5.07 4.95 -9.62
C ASN A 133 -5.89 4.10 -10.59
N ARG A 134 -5.78 2.77 -10.48
CA ARG A 134 -6.42 1.83 -11.43
C ARG A 134 -6.80 0.51 -10.77
N ASN A 135 -7.59 -0.28 -11.50
CA ASN A 135 -7.86 -1.68 -11.14
C ASN A 135 -6.81 -2.61 -11.79
N HIS A 136 -6.40 -3.65 -11.05
CA HIS A 136 -5.53 -4.71 -11.54
C HIS A 136 -6.01 -6.08 -11.05
N LYS A 137 -5.83 -7.13 -11.86
CA LYS A 137 -6.33 -8.48 -11.54
C LYS A 137 -5.84 -9.03 -10.19
N TYR A 138 -4.59 -8.74 -9.80
CA TYR A 138 -4.02 -9.22 -8.53
C TYR A 138 -4.19 -8.23 -7.39
N TYR A 139 -3.98 -6.93 -7.64
CA TYR A 139 -3.96 -5.91 -6.58
C TYR A 139 -5.31 -5.21 -6.39
N GLY A 140 -6.29 -5.55 -7.22
CA GLY A 140 -7.59 -4.89 -7.21
C GLY A 140 -7.47 -3.41 -7.54
N ASN A 141 -8.35 -2.63 -6.93
CA ASN A 141 -8.21 -1.17 -6.94
C ASN A 141 -6.99 -0.82 -6.08
N HIS A 142 -6.01 -0.19 -6.70
CA HIS A 142 -4.79 0.20 -6.02
C HIS A 142 -4.40 1.63 -6.38
N LEU A 143 -3.69 2.25 -5.44
CA LEU A 143 -3.19 3.61 -5.51
C LEU A 143 -1.68 3.58 -5.31
N CYS A 144 -0.91 4.12 -6.24
CA CYS A 144 0.51 4.36 -6.05
C CYS A 144 0.75 5.87 -5.88
N ILE A 145 1.49 6.24 -4.83
CA ILE A 145 1.80 7.63 -4.50
C ILE A 145 3.31 7.80 -4.47
N GLY A 146 3.81 8.68 -5.34
CA GLY A 146 5.19 9.10 -5.37
C GLY A 146 5.44 10.21 -4.34
N TYR A 147 6.57 10.17 -3.65
CA TYR A 147 6.96 11.20 -2.69
C TYR A 147 8.49 11.34 -2.61
N GLU A 148 8.96 12.43 -1.99
CA GLU A 148 10.38 12.72 -1.82
C GLU A 148 10.70 12.96 -0.32
N VAL A 149 11.85 12.47 0.13
CA VAL A 149 12.41 12.72 1.48
C VAL A 149 13.86 13.21 1.40
#